data_AF-A0A1Q5CY99-F1
#
_entry.id   AF-A0A1Q5CY99-F1
#
_cell.length_a   1.000
_cell.length_b   1.000
_cell.length_c   1.000
_cell.angle_alpha   90.00
_cell.angle_beta   90.00
_cell.angle_gamma   90.00
#
_symmetry.space_group_name_H-M   'P 1'
#
loop_
_entity.id
_entity.type
_entity.pdbx_description
1 polymer ?
#
loop_
_entity_poly.entity_id
_entity_poly.type
_entity_poly.pdbx_seq_one_letter_code
_entity_poly.pdbx_strand_id
1 'polypeptide(L)'
;MSTRTARRTRLFAATTVALAALALTACESGDSSDTGASAPPSSAPAGAQSERPGGGEEPGSGTEANGSKGTNGSAGTNGSAGKPDEGSATGESNAASDSDLPGKCSAADVKITATKVTRPLNHLLLTATNTGSKTCMLPPYPAARFGEAQAVPPVAEATKPQSLTGVEPGKSGYAGVVLSAGDGSGENGYETDTLTVPFEDGSIATVALPAGGVYVDSALTVTYWQTDMDAALGH
;
A
#
# COMPACT_ATOMS: atom_id res chain seq x y z
N MET A 1 53.56 17.51 42.69
CA MET A 1 52.28 17.81 43.38
C MET A 1 51.35 16.62 43.13
N SER A 2 51.31 15.64 44.05
CA SER A 2 50.18 15.39 45.00
C SER A 2 48.81 15.34 44.33
N THR A 3 47.95 14.32 44.45
CA THR A 3 47.86 13.13 45.31
C THR A 3 46.77 12.20 44.73
N ARG A 4 46.90 10.88 44.94
CA ARG A 4 45.85 9.85 44.70
C ARG A 4 44.67 9.98 45.68
N THR A 5 43.58 9.25 45.38
CA THR A 5 42.59 8.58 46.27
C THR A 5 41.16 9.15 46.20
N ALA A 6 40.02 8.44 46.29
CA ALA A 6 39.50 7.12 45.90
C ALA A 6 38.02 7.05 46.40
N ARG A 7 37.18 6.21 45.76
CA ARG A 7 35.86 5.64 46.22
C ARG A 7 34.69 6.65 46.37
N ARG A 8 33.39 6.31 46.29
CA ARG A 8 32.62 5.12 46.70
C ARG A 8 31.30 5.00 45.90
N THR A 9 30.90 3.76 45.73
CA THR A 9 29.57 3.21 45.41
C THR A 9 28.44 3.74 46.30
N ARG A 10 27.22 3.84 45.73
CA ARG A 10 25.97 3.65 46.46
C ARG A 10 24.99 2.80 45.65
N LEU A 11 24.77 1.59 46.14
CA LEU A 11 23.60 0.75 45.86
C LEU A 11 22.38 1.34 46.57
N PHE A 12 21.24 1.38 45.88
CA PHE A 12 19.93 1.42 46.54
C PHE A 12 19.04 0.35 45.91
N ALA A 13 18.58 -0.55 46.77
CA ALA A 13 17.58 -1.57 46.51
C ALA A 13 16.25 -1.12 47.14
N ALA A 14 15.14 -1.36 46.45
CA ALA A 14 13.75 -1.34 46.94
C ALA A 14 12.85 -1.61 45.72
N THR A 15 11.73 -2.33 45.72
CA THR A 15 10.95 -3.10 46.71
C THR A 15 9.92 -3.87 45.87
N THR A 16 9.66 -5.12 46.20
CA THR A 16 8.64 -5.98 45.56
C THR A 16 7.22 -5.54 45.92
N VAL A 17 6.36 -5.34 44.93
CA VAL A 17 4.91 -5.20 45.12
C VAL A 17 4.23 -6.44 44.54
N ALA A 18 3.56 -7.19 45.41
CA ALA A 18 2.70 -8.31 45.05
C ALA A 18 1.37 -7.79 44.49
N LEU A 19 0.95 -8.30 43.34
CA LEU A 19 -0.40 -8.11 42.80
C LEU A 19 -1.19 -9.41 42.92
N ALA A 20 -2.39 -9.29 43.47
CA ALA A 20 -3.32 -10.36 43.79
C ALA A 20 -3.80 -11.11 42.54
N ALA A 21 -3.83 -12.44 42.63
CA ALA A 21 -4.46 -13.31 41.63
C ALA A 21 -5.93 -13.59 41.99
N LEU A 22 -6.73 -13.66 40.93
CA LEU A 22 -8.19 -13.67 40.84
C LEU A 22 -8.89 -14.81 41.59
N ALA A 23 -10.09 -14.49 42.08
CA ALA A 23 -11.10 -15.45 42.51
C ALA A 23 -11.51 -16.38 41.34
N LEU A 24 -11.40 -17.68 41.58
CA LEU A 24 -11.81 -18.76 40.69
C LEU A 24 -13.25 -19.15 41.05
N THR A 25 -14.24 -18.59 40.35
CA THR A 25 -15.61 -19.12 40.43
C THR A 25 -15.71 -20.33 39.51
N ALA A 26 -15.64 -21.52 40.10
CA ALA A 26 -15.96 -22.77 39.43
C ALA A 26 -17.41 -22.72 38.94
N CYS A 27 -17.60 -22.78 37.62
CA CYS A 27 -18.87 -23.13 37.01
C CYS A 27 -18.91 -24.66 36.96
N GLU A 28 -19.70 -25.25 37.85
CA GLU A 28 -20.01 -26.67 37.89
C GLU A 28 -20.61 -27.12 36.55
N SER A 29 -20.03 -28.17 35.98
CA SER A 29 -20.53 -28.84 34.78
C SER A 29 -21.84 -29.55 35.11
N GLY A 30 -22.95 -29.00 34.63
CA GLY A 30 -24.27 -29.62 34.64
C GLY A 30 -24.53 -30.38 33.33
N ASP A 31 -24.75 -31.68 33.47
CA ASP A 31 -25.06 -32.68 32.45
C ASP A 31 -26.46 -32.49 31.82
N SER A 32 -26.52 -32.83 30.52
CA SER A 32 -27.65 -33.35 29.73
C SER A 32 -29.05 -32.77 29.93
N SER A 33 -29.56 -32.14 28.86
CA SER A 33 -31.01 -32.08 28.59
C SER A 33 -31.29 -31.99 27.08
N ASP A 34 -31.82 -33.09 26.55
CA ASP A 34 -32.89 -33.20 25.56
C ASP A 34 -32.88 -32.26 24.34
N THR A 35 -32.53 -32.81 23.17
CA THR A 35 -33.02 -32.28 21.88
C THR A 35 -34.00 -33.27 21.27
N GLY A 36 -35.25 -33.16 21.73
CA GLY A 36 -36.43 -33.72 21.07
C GLY A 36 -36.64 -33.12 19.68
N ALA A 37 -36.98 -34.02 18.75
CA ALA A 37 -37.08 -33.84 17.31
C ALA A 37 -38.05 -32.74 16.82
N SER A 38 -37.79 -32.25 15.60
CA SER A 38 -38.76 -32.24 14.48
C SER A 38 -38.11 -31.82 13.16
N ALA A 39 -37.98 -32.76 12.22
CA ALA A 39 -38.01 -32.49 10.77
C ALA A 39 -39.49 -32.20 10.37
N PRO A 40 -39.80 -31.44 9.30
CA PRO A 40 -39.77 -31.97 7.90
C PRO A 40 -39.59 -30.85 6.82
N PRO A 41 -39.94 -31.04 5.53
CA PRO A 41 -39.48 -32.03 4.58
C PRO A 41 -38.77 -31.40 3.35
N SER A 42 -37.98 -32.22 2.64
CA SER A 42 -37.41 -31.95 1.33
C SER A 42 -38.48 -31.63 0.27
N SER A 43 -38.24 -30.57 -0.51
CA SER A 43 -38.92 -30.32 -1.79
C SER A 43 -37.90 -30.44 -2.92
N ALA A 44 -38.13 -31.40 -3.82
CA ALA A 44 -37.45 -31.49 -5.11
C ALA A 44 -38.01 -30.42 -6.07
N PRO A 45 -37.23 -30.08 -7.11
CA PRO A 45 -37.83 -30.04 -8.43
C PRO A 45 -37.09 -30.91 -9.45
N ALA A 46 -37.89 -31.49 -10.34
CA ALA A 46 -37.46 -32.23 -11.51
C ALA A 46 -37.13 -31.28 -12.68
N GLY A 47 -36.09 -31.63 -13.42
CA GLY A 47 -36.06 -31.66 -14.89
C GLY A 47 -36.17 -30.36 -15.68
N ALA A 48 -35.06 -29.95 -16.30
CA ALA A 48 -35.00 -29.61 -17.73
C ALA A 48 -33.54 -29.63 -18.22
N GLN A 49 -33.14 -30.75 -18.83
CA GLN A 49 -32.00 -30.80 -19.73
C GLN A 49 -32.44 -30.20 -21.05
N SER A 50 -31.66 -29.26 -21.59
CA SER A 50 -31.81 -28.80 -22.98
C SER A 50 -30.50 -29.05 -23.71
N GLU A 51 -30.61 -29.86 -24.75
CA GLU A 51 -29.57 -30.35 -25.64
C GLU A 51 -28.99 -29.21 -26.50
N ARG A 52 -27.69 -29.26 -26.78
CA ARG A 52 -27.07 -28.51 -27.90
C ARG A 52 -26.35 -29.50 -28.81
N PRO A 53 -26.69 -29.59 -30.11
CA PRO A 53 -25.92 -30.36 -31.06
C PRO A 53 -24.85 -29.51 -31.77
N GLY A 54 -23.67 -30.11 -31.97
CA GLY A 54 -23.14 -30.44 -33.31
C GLY A 54 -22.33 -29.40 -34.10
N GLY A 55 -21.13 -29.83 -34.51
CA GLY A 55 -20.41 -29.47 -35.76
C GLY A 55 -19.58 -28.17 -35.70
N GLY A 56 -18.33 -28.08 -36.16
CA GLY A 56 -17.62 -28.85 -37.18
C GLY A 56 -17.02 -27.86 -38.20
N GLU A 57 -15.79 -28.14 -38.66
CA GLU A 57 -15.05 -27.52 -39.78
C GLU A 57 -14.07 -26.34 -39.54
N GLU A 58 -12.77 -26.71 -39.51
CA GLU A 58 -11.64 -26.11 -40.26
C GLU A 58 -12.00 -25.83 -41.74
N PRO A 59 -11.24 -25.03 -42.55
CA PRO A 59 -9.78 -25.10 -42.70
C PRO A 59 -9.06 -23.76 -43.01
N GLY A 60 -7.73 -23.84 -43.19
CA GLY A 60 -6.78 -22.72 -43.24
C GLY A 60 -6.56 -21.97 -44.55
N SER A 61 -5.50 -21.17 -44.56
CA SER A 61 -4.86 -20.47 -45.70
C SER A 61 -3.48 -20.01 -45.18
N GLY A 62 -2.31 -20.24 -45.82
CA GLY A 62 -1.97 -20.00 -47.23
C GLY A 62 -1.53 -18.52 -47.39
N THR A 63 -0.27 -18.14 -47.14
CA THR A 63 0.88 -17.96 -48.08
C THR A 63 0.94 -16.56 -48.77
N GLU A 64 2.06 -15.84 -48.55
CA GLU A 64 2.76 -14.86 -49.44
C GLU A 64 2.02 -13.58 -49.92
N ALA A 65 2.62 -12.47 -50.36
CA ALA A 65 3.95 -11.86 -50.36
C ALA A 65 3.81 -10.38 -50.83
N ASN A 66 4.70 -9.52 -50.33
CA ASN A 66 5.48 -8.45 -51.00
C ASN A 66 4.88 -7.44 -52.04
N GLY A 67 5.30 -6.17 -51.88
CA GLY A 67 5.43 -5.11 -52.92
C GLY A 67 4.17 -4.26 -53.14
N SER A 68 4.16 -2.94 -53.35
CA SER A 68 5.14 -1.94 -53.83
C SER A 68 4.57 -0.54 -53.50
N LYS A 69 5.37 0.42 -53.00
CA LYS A 69 6.13 1.46 -53.74
C LYS A 69 5.30 2.71 -54.15
N GLY A 70 5.81 3.89 -53.76
CA GLY A 70 5.40 5.22 -54.25
C GLY A 70 5.66 6.32 -53.20
N THR A 71 6.90 6.72 -52.89
CA THR A 71 7.70 7.82 -53.50
C THR A 71 6.98 9.15 -53.70
N ASN A 72 7.32 10.19 -52.91
CA ASN A 72 8.09 11.39 -53.28
C ASN A 72 8.13 12.31 -52.03
N GLY A 73 9.28 12.75 -51.50
CA GLY A 73 10.16 13.79 -52.06
C GLY A 73 9.56 15.17 -51.72
N SER A 74 10.16 16.08 -50.94
CA SER A 74 11.54 16.54 -50.79
C SER A 74 11.68 17.23 -49.41
N ALA A 75 12.78 17.09 -48.67
CA ALA A 75 14.02 17.88 -48.77
C ALA A 75 13.76 19.40 -48.64
N GLY A 76 14.44 20.20 -47.83
CA GLY A 76 15.64 20.14 -47.00
C GLY A 76 15.73 21.56 -46.38
N THR A 77 16.66 21.95 -45.51
CA THR A 77 18.10 21.75 -45.56
C THR A 77 18.72 22.42 -44.32
N ASN A 78 19.86 21.87 -43.89
CA ASN A 78 21.06 22.51 -43.32
C ASN A 78 20.86 23.49 -42.15
N GLY A 79 21.41 23.27 -40.96
CA GLY A 79 22.75 22.74 -40.67
C GLY A 79 23.67 23.91 -40.32
N SER A 80 24.20 23.94 -39.10
CA SER A 80 25.51 24.54 -38.84
C SER A 80 26.06 24.13 -37.48
N ALA A 81 27.29 23.65 -37.50
CA ALA A 81 28.13 23.44 -36.35
C ALA A 81 28.59 24.80 -35.78
N GLY A 82 28.58 24.93 -34.45
CA GLY A 82 29.17 26.04 -33.71
C GLY A 82 29.87 25.48 -32.46
N LYS A 83 31.11 25.93 -32.25
CA LYS A 83 32.08 25.59 -31.18
C LYS A 83 31.52 25.62 -29.74
N PRO A 84 32.23 24.98 -28.77
CA PRO A 84 31.96 25.20 -27.36
C PRO A 84 32.52 26.57 -26.96
N ASP A 85 31.68 27.42 -26.38
CA ASP A 85 32.09 28.67 -25.74
C ASP A 85 31.90 28.53 -24.23
N GLU A 86 33.02 28.67 -23.53
CA GLU A 86 33.16 28.62 -22.08
C GLU A 86 32.72 29.98 -21.53
N GLY A 87 31.42 30.10 -21.23
CA GLY A 87 30.82 31.29 -20.67
C GLY A 87 30.25 31.01 -19.28
N SER A 88 31.03 31.33 -18.25
CA SER A 88 30.56 31.39 -16.87
C SER A 88 29.44 32.43 -16.75
N ALA A 89 28.22 31.97 -16.56
CA ALA A 89 27.10 32.78 -16.14
C ALA A 89 26.43 32.11 -14.94
N THR A 90 26.71 32.64 -13.75
CA THR A 90 25.85 32.53 -12.57
C THR A 90 24.49 33.13 -12.91
N GLY A 91 23.65 32.30 -13.52
CA GLY A 91 22.24 32.57 -13.75
C GLY A 91 21.43 31.75 -12.76
N GLU A 92 20.89 32.43 -11.76
CA GLU A 92 19.79 31.96 -10.93
C GLU A 92 18.69 31.44 -11.86
N SER A 93 18.63 30.12 -12.01
CA SER A 93 17.65 29.46 -12.87
C SER A 93 16.33 29.46 -12.11
N ASN A 94 15.61 30.58 -12.20
CA ASN A 94 14.15 30.52 -12.19
C ASN A 94 13.76 29.70 -13.41
N ALA A 95 13.73 28.39 -13.24
CA ALA A 95 13.06 27.49 -14.15
C ALA A 95 11.62 28.01 -14.24
N ALA A 96 11.27 28.61 -15.37
CA ALA A 96 9.89 28.83 -15.72
C ALA A 96 9.24 27.46 -15.63
N SER A 97 8.47 27.27 -14.55
CA SER A 97 7.74 26.05 -14.29
C SER A 97 6.97 25.72 -15.55
N ASP A 98 7.22 24.55 -16.11
CA ASP A 98 6.36 23.94 -17.11
C ASP A 98 4.99 23.80 -16.43
N SER A 99 4.16 24.82 -16.57
CA SER A 99 2.99 25.09 -15.71
C SER A 99 1.84 24.13 -15.98
N ASP A 100 2.01 23.24 -16.93
CA ASP A 100 1.00 22.32 -17.42
C ASP A 100 1.17 20.89 -16.87
N LEU A 101 2.33 20.56 -16.26
CA LEU A 101 2.53 19.25 -15.65
C LEU A 101 2.14 19.26 -14.15
N PRO A 102 1.39 18.24 -13.68
CA PRO A 102 1.06 18.12 -12.27
C PRO A 102 2.32 18.07 -11.40
N GLY A 103 2.34 18.88 -10.33
CA GLY A 103 3.40 18.84 -9.33
C GLY A 103 3.36 17.56 -8.50
N LYS A 104 4.35 17.36 -7.63
CA LYS A 104 4.37 16.25 -6.66
C LYS A 104 3.46 16.60 -5.47
N CYS A 105 2.76 15.61 -4.93
CA CYS A 105 1.99 15.79 -3.71
C CYS A 105 2.91 16.01 -2.50
N SER A 106 2.44 16.79 -1.54
CA SER A 106 3.04 16.96 -0.21
C SER A 106 2.08 16.47 0.89
N ALA A 107 2.57 16.35 2.12
CA ALA A 107 1.70 16.08 3.27
C ALA A 107 0.72 17.23 3.59
N ALA A 108 0.95 18.45 3.05
CA ALA A 108 0.04 19.57 3.22
C ALA A 108 -1.14 19.54 2.22
N ASP A 109 -0.94 18.92 1.06
CA ASP A 109 -1.93 18.85 -0.01
C ASP A 109 -2.78 17.57 0.04
N VAL A 110 -2.37 16.58 0.83
CA VAL A 110 -3.01 15.26 0.86
C VAL A 110 -3.37 14.85 2.28
N LYS A 111 -4.64 14.48 2.47
CA LYS A 111 -5.11 13.78 3.67
C LYS A 111 -5.02 12.28 3.46
N ILE A 112 -4.19 11.60 4.25
CA ILE A 112 -4.11 10.15 4.27
C ILE A 112 -4.96 9.59 5.43
N THR A 113 -5.76 8.57 5.14
CA THR A 113 -6.53 7.83 6.14
C THR A 113 -6.24 6.33 6.02
N ALA A 114 -6.39 5.61 7.13
CA ALA A 114 -6.16 4.18 7.22
C ALA A 114 -7.45 3.48 7.69
N THR A 115 -7.91 2.50 6.93
CA THR A 115 -9.14 1.74 7.22
C THR A 115 -8.85 0.25 7.20
N LYS A 116 -9.19 -0.47 8.28
CA LYS A 116 -9.10 -1.93 8.28
C LYS A 116 -10.20 -2.51 7.41
N VAL A 117 -9.84 -3.40 6.50
CA VAL A 117 -10.82 -4.09 5.65
C VAL A 117 -11.07 -5.51 6.19
N THR A 118 -12.28 -6.02 5.97
CA THR A 118 -12.67 -7.36 6.44
C THR A 118 -12.41 -8.45 5.41
N ARG A 119 -12.32 -8.07 4.13
CA ARG A 119 -11.91 -8.93 3.02
C ARG A 119 -11.07 -8.10 2.04
N PRO A 120 -9.82 -8.48 1.76
CA PRO A 120 -9.09 -9.62 2.34
C PRO A 120 -8.82 -9.51 3.86
N LEU A 121 -8.46 -10.63 4.51
CA LEU A 121 -8.12 -10.65 5.93
C LEU A 121 -6.74 -10.00 6.16
N ASN A 122 -6.52 -9.43 7.34
CA ASN A 122 -5.25 -8.78 7.72
C ASN A 122 -4.81 -7.66 6.76
N HIS A 123 -5.76 -6.99 6.12
CA HIS A 123 -5.47 -5.88 5.21
C HIS A 123 -5.91 -4.54 5.79
N LEU A 124 -5.13 -3.52 5.46
CA LEU A 124 -5.41 -2.11 5.71
C LEU A 124 -5.45 -1.38 4.37
N LEU A 125 -6.46 -0.56 4.17
CA LEU A 125 -6.56 0.36 3.04
C LEU A 125 -6.05 1.73 3.47
N LEU A 126 -5.00 2.21 2.80
CA LEU A 126 -4.59 3.60 2.84
C LEU A 126 -5.31 4.37 1.74
N THR A 127 -5.95 5.49 2.09
CA THR A 127 -6.62 6.39 1.15
C THR A 127 -5.99 7.77 1.25
N ALA A 128 -5.30 8.18 0.17
CA ALA A 128 -4.69 9.50 0.02
C ALA A 128 -5.61 10.41 -0.78
N THR A 129 -6.24 11.39 -0.13
CA THR A 129 -7.19 12.32 -0.75
C THR A 129 -6.54 13.68 -0.96
N ASN A 130 -6.53 14.17 -2.20
CA ASN A 130 -6.00 15.50 -2.50
C ASN A 130 -6.98 16.57 -1.98
N THR A 131 -6.53 17.35 -1.00
CA THR A 131 -7.25 18.47 -0.39
C THR A 131 -6.83 19.82 -0.96
N GLY A 132 -5.83 19.85 -1.85
CA GLY A 132 -5.38 21.03 -2.56
C GLY A 132 -6.31 21.43 -3.73
N SER A 133 -5.88 22.44 -4.48
CA SER A 133 -6.64 23.02 -5.60
C SER A 133 -6.13 22.62 -6.99
N LYS A 134 -5.05 21.84 -7.07
CA LYS A 134 -4.44 21.35 -8.32
C LYS A 134 -4.21 19.85 -8.24
N THR A 135 -4.18 19.19 -9.40
CA THR A 135 -3.74 17.79 -9.50
C THR A 135 -2.30 17.66 -9.04
N CYS A 136 -2.02 16.65 -8.23
CA CYS A 136 -0.66 16.31 -7.81
C CYS A 136 -0.38 14.81 -8.02
N MET A 137 0.89 14.47 -8.18
CA MET A 137 1.35 13.08 -8.32
C MET A 137 1.77 12.54 -6.97
N LEU A 138 1.17 11.44 -6.53
CA LEU A 138 1.62 10.72 -5.35
C LEU A 138 3.03 10.15 -5.57
N PRO A 139 3.80 9.90 -4.50
CA PRO A 139 5.02 9.09 -4.61
C PRO A 139 4.68 7.70 -5.20
N PRO A 140 5.67 6.89 -5.62
CA PRO A 140 5.38 5.56 -6.21
C PRO A 140 4.57 4.65 -5.27
N TYR A 141 4.92 4.63 -3.99
CA TYR A 141 4.27 3.86 -2.93
C TYR A 141 4.35 4.65 -1.61
N PRO A 142 3.48 4.36 -0.63
CA PRO A 142 3.63 4.94 0.69
C PRO A 142 4.81 4.28 1.41
N ALA A 143 5.80 5.08 1.80
CA ALA A 143 6.84 4.62 2.71
C ALA A 143 6.28 4.50 4.16
N ALA A 144 5.31 3.61 4.33
CA ALA A 144 4.43 3.51 5.48
C ALA A 144 5.16 2.96 6.72
N ARG A 145 5.65 3.84 7.59
CA ARG A 145 6.31 3.44 8.85
C ARG A 145 5.30 3.30 9.97
N PHE A 146 5.15 2.08 10.47
CA PHE A 146 4.19 1.70 11.50
C PHE A 146 4.76 1.90 12.90
N GLY A 147 4.15 2.79 13.69
CA GLY A 147 4.59 3.18 15.02
C GLY A 147 5.99 3.80 15.01
N GLU A 148 6.84 3.32 15.92
CA GLU A 148 8.24 3.76 16.05
C GLU A 148 9.22 3.00 15.13
N ALA A 149 8.71 2.17 14.21
CA ALA A 149 9.55 1.41 13.30
C ALA A 149 10.38 2.33 12.40
N GLN A 150 11.69 2.10 12.36
CA GLN A 150 12.61 2.86 11.51
C GLN A 150 12.64 2.32 10.06
N ALA A 151 12.32 1.04 9.89
CA ALA A 151 12.29 0.39 8.58
C ALA A 151 11.00 0.73 7.82
N VAL A 152 11.13 0.97 6.52
CA VAL A 152 9.99 1.03 5.61
C VAL A 152 9.66 -0.41 5.19
N PRO A 153 8.38 -0.81 5.22
CA PRO A 153 7.97 -2.13 4.76
C PRO A 153 8.40 -2.41 3.31
N PRO A 154 8.64 -3.68 2.95
CA PRO A 154 8.79 -4.07 1.56
C PRO A 154 7.56 -3.68 0.73
N VAL A 155 7.80 -3.48 -0.56
CA VAL A 155 6.76 -3.11 -1.53
C VAL A 155 6.43 -4.32 -2.39
N ALA A 156 5.13 -4.50 -2.64
CA ALA A 156 4.61 -5.48 -3.57
C ALA A 156 4.92 -5.09 -5.01
N GLU A 157 6.08 -5.49 -5.53
CA GLU A 157 6.52 -5.13 -6.89
C GLU A 157 5.54 -5.53 -8.00
N ALA A 158 4.77 -6.60 -7.80
CA ALA A 158 3.72 -7.03 -8.73
C ALA A 158 2.60 -5.99 -8.92
N THR A 159 2.46 -5.05 -7.99
CA THR A 159 1.42 -4.00 -8.03
C THR A 159 1.87 -2.72 -8.74
N LYS A 160 3.10 -2.67 -9.27
CA LYS A 160 3.64 -1.45 -9.87
C LYS A 160 2.77 -0.95 -11.04
N PRO A 161 2.22 0.27 -10.96
CA PRO A 161 1.42 0.84 -12.05
C PRO A 161 2.31 1.25 -13.24
N GLN A 162 1.69 1.41 -14.40
CA GLN A 162 2.37 1.87 -15.62
C GLN A 162 2.89 3.31 -15.51
N SER A 163 2.24 4.12 -14.68
CA SER A 163 2.59 5.52 -14.39
C SER A 163 2.36 5.84 -12.92
N LEU A 164 2.96 6.94 -12.44
CA LEU A 164 2.63 7.46 -11.11
C LEU A 164 1.14 7.77 -11.00
N THR A 165 0.61 7.62 -9.79
CA THR A 165 -0.79 7.87 -9.49
C THR A 165 -1.03 9.36 -9.29
N GLY A 166 -1.66 9.98 -10.29
CA GLY A 166 -2.12 11.37 -10.21
C GLY A 166 -3.47 11.46 -9.51
N VAL A 167 -3.62 12.43 -8.62
CA VAL A 167 -4.83 12.64 -7.84
C VAL A 167 -5.32 14.07 -8.05
N GLU A 168 -6.50 14.21 -8.67
CA GLU A 168 -7.16 15.50 -8.87
C GLU A 168 -7.73 16.07 -7.54
N PRO A 169 -8.02 17.37 -7.46
CA PRO A 169 -8.67 17.97 -6.29
C PRO A 169 -9.93 17.22 -5.85
N GLY A 170 -9.97 16.80 -4.59
CA GLY A 170 -11.08 16.04 -3.99
C GLY A 170 -11.16 14.57 -4.41
N LYS A 171 -10.23 14.07 -5.23
CA LYS A 171 -10.10 12.65 -5.58
C LYS A 171 -9.11 11.95 -4.67
N SER A 172 -9.05 10.63 -4.79
CA SER A 172 -8.22 9.78 -3.94
C SER A 172 -7.39 8.79 -4.75
N GLY A 173 -6.19 8.50 -4.24
CA GLY A 173 -5.42 7.30 -4.58
C GLY A 173 -5.43 6.31 -3.40
N TYR A 174 -5.21 5.03 -3.71
CA TYR A 174 -5.38 3.91 -2.78
C TYR A 174 -4.11 3.07 -2.72
N ALA A 175 -3.74 2.61 -1.52
CA ALA A 175 -2.70 1.59 -1.38
C ALA A 175 -3.17 0.55 -0.36
N GLY A 176 -2.94 -0.72 -0.68
CA GLY A 176 -3.13 -1.82 0.24
C GLY A 176 -1.91 -1.99 1.13
N VAL A 177 -2.16 -2.46 2.34
CA VAL A 177 -1.13 -2.96 3.24
C VAL A 177 -1.57 -4.30 3.77
N VAL A 178 -0.79 -5.33 3.48
CA VAL A 178 -0.87 -6.62 4.16
C VAL A 178 -0.19 -6.43 5.50
N LEU A 179 -0.94 -6.55 6.59
CA LEU A 179 -0.46 -6.28 7.95
C LEU A 179 0.28 -7.49 8.54
N SER A 180 -0.26 -8.69 8.31
CA SER A 180 0.23 -9.92 8.92
C SER A 180 -0.06 -11.16 8.09
N ALA A 181 0.73 -12.22 8.32
CA ALA A 181 0.55 -13.50 7.65
C ALA A 181 -0.79 -14.15 8.04
N GLY A 182 -1.60 -14.52 7.05
CA GLY A 182 -2.91 -15.14 7.27
C GLY A 182 -2.85 -16.57 7.85
N ASP A 183 -1.71 -17.24 7.72
CA ASP A 183 -1.45 -18.60 8.19
C ASP A 183 -0.70 -18.64 9.54
N GLY A 184 -0.39 -17.48 10.12
CA GLY A 184 0.34 -17.36 11.39
C GLY A 184 1.85 -17.62 11.27
N SER A 185 2.41 -17.64 10.07
CA SER A 185 3.86 -17.78 9.85
C SER A 185 4.66 -16.50 10.13
N GLY A 186 3.99 -15.38 10.39
CA GLY A 186 4.61 -14.10 10.66
C GLY A 186 5.35 -14.06 11.99
N GLU A 187 6.50 -13.40 11.98
CA GLU A 187 7.41 -13.29 13.12
C GLU A 187 7.49 -11.84 13.61
N ASN A 188 7.98 -11.65 14.84
CA ASN A 188 8.28 -10.34 15.43
C ASN A 188 7.10 -9.35 15.44
N GLY A 189 5.87 -9.86 15.53
CA GLY A 189 4.71 -9.01 15.44
C GLY A 189 4.46 -8.16 16.68
N TYR A 190 3.85 -7.00 16.45
CA TYR A 190 3.55 -6.00 17.47
C TYR A 190 2.30 -5.20 17.10
N GLU A 191 1.70 -4.55 18.10
CA GLU A 191 0.56 -3.67 17.93
C GLU A 191 1.01 -2.22 17.78
N THR A 192 0.35 -1.46 16.92
CA THR A 192 0.56 -0.02 16.80
C THR A 192 -0.74 0.72 16.47
N ASP A 193 -0.82 1.99 16.88
CA ASP A 193 -1.96 2.88 16.69
C ASP A 193 -1.67 4.03 15.71
N THR A 194 -0.45 4.11 15.20
CA THR A 194 0.01 5.24 14.38
C THR A 194 0.84 4.77 13.18
N LEU A 195 0.75 5.55 12.11
CA LEU A 195 1.49 5.34 10.88
C LEU A 195 2.03 6.68 10.38
N THR A 196 3.25 6.70 9.84
CA THR A 196 3.79 7.89 9.16
C THR A 196 4.14 7.60 7.71
N VAL A 197 3.92 8.59 6.85
CA VAL A 197 4.24 8.53 5.42
C VAL A 197 5.06 9.78 5.05
N PRO A 198 6.38 9.64 4.83
CA PRO A 198 7.21 10.74 4.37
C PRO A 198 6.99 11.02 2.88
N PHE A 199 7.14 12.28 2.50
CA PHE A 199 7.10 12.77 1.13
C PHE A 199 8.48 13.29 0.70
N GLU A 200 8.66 13.46 -0.62
CA GLU A 200 9.96 13.86 -1.19
C GLU A 200 10.40 15.28 -0.80
N ASP A 201 9.45 16.16 -0.45
CA ASP A 201 9.72 17.52 0.03
C ASP A 201 10.16 17.57 1.50
N GLY A 202 10.28 16.40 2.16
CA GLY A 202 10.63 16.27 3.57
C GLY A 202 9.45 16.41 4.52
N SER A 203 8.24 16.70 4.02
CA SER A 203 7.03 16.67 4.83
C SER A 203 6.64 15.24 5.19
N ILE A 204 5.97 15.06 6.34
CA ILE A 204 5.55 13.75 6.83
C ILE A 204 4.07 13.82 7.19
N ALA A 205 3.26 12.94 6.60
CA ALA A 205 1.88 12.74 7.00
C ALA A 205 1.81 11.74 8.15
N THR A 206 1.19 12.14 9.26
CA THR A 206 0.87 11.25 10.38
C THR A 206 -0.58 10.78 10.24
N VAL A 207 -0.77 9.47 10.25
CA VAL A 207 -2.05 8.80 10.05
C VAL A 207 -2.40 8.04 11.33
N ALA A 208 -3.55 8.37 11.91
CA ALA A 208 -4.10 7.57 13.00
C ALA A 208 -4.63 6.25 12.44
N LEU A 209 -4.27 5.14 13.08
CA LEU A 209 -4.79 3.83 12.72
C LEU A 209 -6.16 3.61 13.39
N PRO A 210 -6.94 2.62 12.92
CA PRO A 210 -8.24 2.29 13.51
C PRO A 210 -8.18 2.09 15.03
N ALA A 211 -9.29 2.39 15.71
CA ALA A 211 -9.38 2.25 17.16
C ALA A 211 -9.01 0.83 17.62
N GLY A 212 -8.18 0.75 18.65
CA GLY A 212 -7.61 -0.51 19.13
C GLY A 212 -6.28 -0.89 18.47
N GLY A 213 -5.82 -0.11 17.49
CA GLY A 213 -4.56 -0.37 16.79
C GLY A 213 -4.67 -1.46 15.73
N VAL A 214 -3.54 -1.77 15.12
CA VAL A 214 -3.37 -2.89 14.21
C VAL A 214 -2.15 -3.70 14.59
N TYR A 215 -2.30 -5.01 14.47
CA TYR A 215 -1.21 -5.96 14.58
C TYR A 215 -0.46 -6.01 13.25
N VAL A 216 0.86 -5.85 13.29
CA VAL A 216 1.74 -6.05 12.13
C VAL A 216 2.79 -7.10 12.47
N ASP A 217 3.26 -7.87 11.49
CA ASP A 217 4.35 -8.85 11.63
C ASP A 217 5.34 -8.80 10.46
N SER A 218 6.24 -9.78 10.37
CA SER A 218 7.25 -9.86 9.30
C SER A 218 6.70 -10.00 7.88
N ALA A 219 5.42 -10.30 7.69
CA ALA A 219 4.75 -10.32 6.38
C ALA A 219 4.26 -8.93 5.93
N LEU A 220 4.46 -7.89 6.77
CA LEU A 220 4.07 -6.52 6.48
C LEU A 220 4.56 -6.09 5.10
N THR A 221 3.64 -5.84 4.19
CA THR A 221 3.93 -5.49 2.79
C THR A 221 2.97 -4.41 2.30
N VAL A 222 3.48 -3.45 1.53
CA VAL A 222 2.71 -2.31 1.04
C VAL A 222 2.61 -2.36 -0.48
N THR A 223 1.47 -1.99 -1.06
CA THR A 223 1.33 -1.88 -2.52
C THR A 223 1.80 -0.52 -3.03
N TYR A 224 2.05 -0.43 -4.34
CA TYR A 224 2.11 0.87 -5.00
C TYR A 224 0.75 1.59 -4.88
N TRP A 225 0.78 2.92 -4.96
CA TRP A 225 -0.46 3.70 -5.04
C TRP A 225 -1.19 3.39 -6.34
N GLN A 226 -2.48 3.15 -6.26
CA GLN A 226 -3.41 2.86 -7.35
C GLN A 226 -4.49 3.93 -7.43
N THR A 227 -5.10 4.06 -8.60
CA THR A 227 -6.33 4.85 -8.80
C THR A 227 -7.58 4.09 -8.37
N ASP A 228 -7.50 2.77 -8.27
CA ASP A 228 -8.61 1.88 -7.96
C ASP A 228 -8.36 1.12 -6.65
N MET A 229 -9.44 0.95 -5.87
CA MET A 229 -9.38 0.32 -4.55
C MET A 229 -9.20 -1.20 -4.63
N ASP A 230 -9.86 -1.86 -5.59
CA ASP A 230 -9.78 -3.30 -5.75
C ASP A 230 -8.38 -3.69 -6.25
N ALA A 231 -7.78 -2.88 -7.13
CA ALA A 231 -6.38 -3.05 -7.54
C ALA A 231 -5.40 -2.93 -6.36
N ALA A 232 -5.68 -2.03 -5.41
CA ALA A 232 -4.86 -1.85 -4.21
C ALA A 232 -5.03 -3.00 -3.20
N LEU A 233 -6.23 -3.54 -3.05
CA LEU A 233 -6.55 -4.63 -2.11
C LEU A 233 -6.44 -6.03 -2.71
N GLY A 234 -6.25 -6.16 -4.02
CA GLY A 234 -6.13 -7.44 -4.71
C GLY A 234 -4.75 -8.09 -4.61
N HIS A 235 -3.85 -7.53 -3.80
CA HIS A 235 -2.50 -8.05 -3.58
C HIS A 235 -2.40 -8.91 -2.33
#